data_AF-A0A7S0E3V6-F1
#
_entry.id   AF-A0A7S0E3V6-F1
#
_cell.length_a   1.000
_cell.length_b   1.000
_cell.length_c   1.000
_cell.angle_alpha   90.00
_cell.angle_beta   90.00
_cell.angle_gamma   90.00
#
_symmetry.space_group_name_H-M   'P 1'
#
loop_
_entity.id
_entity.type
_entity.pdbx_description
1 polymer ?
#
loop_
_entity_poly.entity_id
_entity_poly.type
_entity_poly.pdbx_seq_one_letter_code
_entity_poly.pdbx_strand_id
1 'polypeptide(L)'
;MNQLECVLEVTGPPNAAGIAAIKSQFAATMLASLAERPKMDLKRAMKGAPDEAVDLVERLMHFNPEKRPDVEQALKHPYMASFYTAKEPKCPGVLTVPIDDDHKFTVTDYRERLYTQVVANKKDRGARMAAYFAGAK
;
A
#
# COMPACT_ATOMS: atom_id res chain seq x y z
N MET A 1 21.27 10.96 -6.83
CA MET A 1 20.28 10.05 -7.42
C MET A 1 18.93 10.41 -6.84
N ASN A 2 17.97 10.80 -7.67
CA ASN A 2 16.65 11.23 -7.22
C ASN A 2 15.73 10.00 -7.07
N GLN A 3 14.85 9.98 -6.06
CA GLN A 3 13.92 8.87 -5.82
C GLN A 3 13.03 8.57 -7.03
N LEU A 4 12.59 9.61 -7.76
CA LEU A 4 11.80 9.41 -8.97
C LEU A 4 12.59 8.73 -10.07
N GLU A 5 13.86 9.06 -10.25
CA GLU A 5 14.75 8.39 -11.21
C GLU A 5 14.90 6.90 -10.85
N CYS A 6 15.11 6.58 -9.57
CA CYS A 6 15.20 5.18 -9.11
C CYS A 6 13.92 4.39 -9.42
N VAL A 7 12.75 5.00 -9.20
CA VAL A 7 11.46 4.35 -9.49
C VAL A 7 11.33 4.11 -11.00
N LEU A 8 11.64 5.11 -11.82
CA LEU A 8 11.55 5.01 -13.28
C LEU A 8 12.55 4.03 -13.89
N GLU A 9 13.71 3.83 -13.25
CA GLU A 9 14.61 2.73 -13.62
C GLU A 9 13.91 1.37 -13.49
N VAL A 10 13.13 1.14 -12.43
CA VAL A 10 12.45 -0.14 -12.23
C VAL A 10 11.20 -0.26 -13.11
N THR A 11 10.36 0.77 -13.13
CA THR A 11 9.05 0.71 -13.80
C THR A 11 9.12 0.98 -15.29
N GLY A 12 10.20 1.62 -15.75
CA GLY A 12 10.27 2.29 -17.03
C GLY A 12 9.51 3.64 -17.03
N PRO A 13 9.67 4.45 -18.09
CA PRO A 13 8.96 5.72 -18.23
C PRO A 13 7.44 5.48 -18.34
N PRO A 14 6.61 6.27 -17.62
CA PRO A 14 5.16 6.10 -17.68
C PRO A 14 4.62 6.55 -19.05
N ASN A 15 3.61 5.83 -19.53
CA ASN A 15 2.83 6.27 -20.69
C ASN A 15 1.80 7.36 -20.29
N ALA A 16 1.06 7.89 -21.27
CA ALA A 16 0.06 8.94 -21.04
C ALA A 16 -0.96 8.59 -19.94
N ALA A 17 -1.43 7.34 -19.89
CA ALA A 17 -2.33 6.87 -18.84
C ALA A 17 -1.66 6.82 -17.46
N GLY A 18 -0.38 6.44 -17.40
CA GLY A 18 0.43 6.47 -16.18
C GLY A 18 0.63 7.89 -15.65
N ILE A 19 0.87 8.86 -16.52
CA ILE A 19 0.99 10.28 -16.14
C ILE A 19 -0.35 10.81 -15.62
N ALA A 20 -1.46 10.48 -16.29
CA ALA A 20 -2.80 10.88 -15.86
C ALA A 20 -3.16 10.34 -14.47
N ALA A 21 -2.72 9.12 -14.13
CA ALA A 21 -2.97 8.50 -12.84
C ALA A 21 -2.33 9.25 -11.64
N ILE A 22 -1.34 10.13 -11.87
CA ILE A 22 -0.71 10.95 -10.83
C ILE A 22 -1.66 12.04 -10.32
N LYS A 23 -2.69 12.41 -11.10
CA LYS A 23 -3.69 13.43 -10.74
C LYS A 23 -3.07 14.79 -10.35
N SER A 24 -1.99 15.17 -11.02
CA SER A 24 -1.31 16.46 -10.83
C SER A 24 -1.06 17.16 -12.16
N GLN A 25 -1.41 18.44 -12.24
CA GLN A 25 -1.17 19.30 -13.41
C GLN A 25 0.31 19.51 -13.73
N PHE A 26 1.20 19.32 -12.74
CA PHE A 26 2.65 19.50 -12.90
C PHE A 26 3.38 18.19 -13.22
N ALA A 27 2.70 17.04 -13.17
CA ALA A 27 3.33 15.73 -13.27
C ALA A 27 4.07 15.53 -14.59
N ALA A 28 3.46 15.93 -15.71
CA ALA A 28 4.05 15.79 -17.04
C ALA A 28 5.36 16.59 -17.15
N THR A 29 5.33 17.87 -16.74
CA THR A 29 6.51 18.75 -16.78
C THR A 29 7.62 18.25 -15.87
N MET A 30 7.27 17.80 -14.66
CA MET A 30 8.23 17.25 -13.72
C MET A 30 8.91 15.98 -14.28
N LEU A 31 8.14 15.04 -14.82
CA LEU A 31 8.68 13.81 -15.40
C LEU A 31 9.56 14.08 -16.63
N ALA A 32 9.19 15.05 -17.46
CA ALA A 32 10.00 15.48 -18.61
C ALA A 32 11.33 16.15 -18.22
N SER A 33 11.44 16.66 -17.00
CA SER A 33 12.68 17.27 -16.48
C SER A 33 13.68 16.24 -15.92
N LEU A 34 13.26 14.99 -15.72
CA LEU A 34 14.12 13.93 -15.20
C LEU A 34 15.05 13.40 -16.29
N ALA A 35 16.27 13.02 -15.89
CA ALA A 35 17.20 12.39 -16.81
C ALA A 35 16.66 11.03 -17.29
N GLU A 36 16.69 10.78 -18.60
CA GLU A 36 16.34 9.47 -19.14
C GLU A 36 17.31 8.41 -18.64
N ARG A 37 16.77 7.28 -18.18
CA ARG A 37 17.55 6.13 -17.76
C ARG A 37 16.98 4.85 -18.35
N PRO A 38 17.84 3.89 -18.73
CA PRO A 38 17.38 2.61 -19.22
C PRO A 38 16.63 1.87 -18.11
N LYS A 39 15.55 1.18 -18.49
CA LYS A 39 14.84 0.30 -17.57
C LYS A 39 15.78 -0.80 -17.06
N MET A 40 15.80 -1.00 -15.76
CA MET A 40 16.50 -2.08 -15.09
C MET A 40 15.93 -3.43 -15.50
N ASP A 41 16.82 -4.35 -15.84
CA ASP A 41 16.46 -5.76 -16.02
C ASP A 41 16.33 -6.41 -14.62
N LEU A 42 15.08 -6.55 -14.17
CA LEU A 42 14.77 -7.14 -12.86
C LEU A 42 15.20 -8.59 -12.75
N LYS A 43 15.16 -9.37 -13.85
CA LYS A 43 15.65 -10.76 -13.86
C LYS A 43 17.16 -10.82 -13.62
N ARG A 44 17.91 -9.87 -14.19
CA ARG A 44 19.35 -9.74 -13.92
C ARG A 44 19.63 -9.20 -12.52
N ALA A 45 18.85 -8.23 -12.03
CA ALA A 45 19.01 -7.65 -10.70
C ALA A 45 18.71 -8.68 -9.59
N MET A 46 17.66 -9.49 -9.77
CA MET A 46 17.24 -10.55 -8.85
C MET A 46 17.90 -11.89 -9.19
N LYS A 47 19.22 -11.88 -9.42
CA LYS A 47 19.97 -13.08 -9.81
C LYS A 47 19.80 -14.19 -8.76
N GLY A 48 19.31 -15.34 -9.20
CA GLY A 48 19.07 -16.51 -8.34
C GLY A 48 17.67 -16.60 -7.76
N ALA A 49 16.80 -15.63 -8.03
CA ALA A 49 15.37 -15.75 -7.73
C ALA A 49 14.67 -16.65 -8.78
N PRO A 50 13.63 -17.40 -8.40
CA PRO A 50 12.73 -18.08 -9.35
C PRO A 50 12.05 -17.07 -10.29
N ASP A 51 11.72 -17.50 -11.51
CA ASP A 51 11.06 -16.64 -12.51
C ASP A 51 9.70 -16.12 -12.00
N GLU A 52 8.98 -16.92 -11.21
CA GLU A 52 7.70 -16.53 -10.60
C GLU A 52 7.87 -15.42 -9.55
N ALA A 53 9.03 -15.37 -8.87
CA ALA A 53 9.31 -14.32 -7.90
C ALA A 53 9.54 -12.97 -8.60
N VAL A 54 10.27 -13.00 -9.72
CA VAL A 54 10.52 -11.82 -10.55
C VAL A 54 9.21 -11.31 -11.16
N ASP A 55 8.36 -12.20 -11.69
CA ASP A 55 7.03 -11.85 -12.23
C ASP A 55 6.14 -11.19 -11.16
N LEU A 56 6.12 -11.71 -9.93
CA LEU A 56 5.35 -11.09 -8.86
C LEU A 56 5.85 -9.67 -8.53
N VAL A 57 7.17 -9.48 -8.44
CA VAL A 57 7.77 -8.16 -8.17
C VAL A 57 7.46 -7.18 -9.29
N GLU A 58 7.55 -7.60 -10.55
CA GLU A 58 7.20 -6.77 -11.71
C GLU A 58 5.75 -6.28 -11.66
N ARG A 59 4.81 -7.14 -11.27
CA ARG A 59 3.39 -6.79 -11.13
C ARG A 59 3.15 -5.82 -9.97
N LEU A 60 3.81 -6.04 -8.83
CA LEU A 60 3.68 -5.18 -7.65
C LEU A 60 4.29 -3.78 -7.86
N MET A 61 5.38 -3.71 -8.63
CA MET A 61 6.10 -2.47 -8.91
C MET A 61 5.57 -1.72 -10.14
N HIS A 62 4.30 -1.91 -10.52
CA HIS A 62 3.73 -1.16 -11.65
C HIS A 62 3.62 0.35 -11.31
N PHE A 63 4.00 1.24 -12.23
CA PHE A 63 3.96 2.69 -12.02
C PHE A 63 2.56 3.20 -11.67
N ASN A 64 1.58 2.92 -12.55
CA ASN A 64 0.18 3.23 -12.29
C ASN A 64 -0.34 2.34 -11.14
N PRO A 65 -0.81 2.91 -10.01
CA PRO A 65 -1.28 2.14 -8.87
C PRO A 65 -2.52 1.30 -9.17
N GLU A 66 -3.39 1.74 -10.09
CA GLU A 66 -4.62 1.01 -10.47
C GLU A 66 -4.34 -0.28 -11.23
N LYS A 67 -3.12 -0.44 -11.74
CA LYS A 67 -2.66 -1.65 -12.44
C LYS A 67 -1.92 -2.62 -11.53
N ARG A 68 -1.64 -2.25 -10.27
CA ARG A 68 -1.04 -3.16 -9.31
C ARG A 68 -2.07 -4.19 -8.87
N PRO A 69 -1.67 -5.46 -8.69
CA PRO A 69 -2.60 -6.44 -8.15
C PRO A 69 -3.03 -6.05 -6.74
N ASP A 70 -4.28 -6.31 -6.42
CA ASP A 70 -4.72 -6.24 -5.02
C ASP A 70 -4.07 -7.37 -4.19
N VAL A 71 -4.26 -7.31 -2.87
CA VAL A 71 -3.66 -8.28 -1.95
C VAL A 71 -4.15 -9.70 -2.24
N GLU A 72 -5.41 -9.89 -2.62
CA GLU A 72 -5.96 -11.22 -2.89
C GLU A 72 -5.40 -11.82 -4.19
N GLN A 73 -5.23 -10.99 -5.21
CA GLN A 73 -4.60 -11.34 -6.47
C GLN A 73 -3.12 -11.70 -6.26
N ALA A 74 -2.39 -10.92 -5.45
CA ALA A 74 -1.00 -11.20 -5.13
C ALA A 74 -0.84 -12.52 -4.36
N LEU A 75 -1.74 -12.81 -3.41
CA LEU A 75 -1.73 -14.07 -2.65
C LEU A 75 -2.03 -15.30 -3.52
N LYS A 76 -2.81 -15.15 -4.60
CA LYS A 76 -3.12 -16.22 -5.57
C LYS A 76 -2.02 -16.43 -6.62
N HIS A 77 -0.96 -15.64 -6.60
CA HIS A 77 0.13 -15.73 -7.56
C HIS A 77 0.85 -17.09 -7.45
N PRO A 78 1.36 -17.68 -8.56
CA PRO A 78 2.10 -18.95 -8.52
C PRO A 78 3.25 -18.97 -7.50
N TYR A 79 3.96 -17.85 -7.36
CA TYR A 79 5.03 -17.70 -6.36
C TYR A 79 4.55 -17.85 -4.90
N MET A 80 3.28 -17.50 -4.62
CA MET A 80 2.66 -17.59 -3.29
C MET A 80 1.93 -18.91 -3.05
N ALA A 81 1.89 -19.82 -4.02
CA ALA A 81 1.06 -21.03 -3.98
C ALA A 81 1.37 -21.95 -2.77
N SER A 82 2.63 -22.00 -2.32
CA SER A 82 3.02 -22.79 -1.14
C SER A 82 2.59 -22.16 0.20
N PHE A 83 2.28 -20.87 0.20
CA PHE A 83 1.93 -20.10 1.40
C PHE A 83 0.43 -19.79 1.46
N TYR A 84 -0.26 -19.81 0.32
CA TYR A 84 -1.68 -19.49 0.23
C TYR A 84 -2.55 -20.63 0.81
N THR A 85 -3.37 -20.30 1.79
CA THR A 85 -4.25 -21.24 2.52
C THR A 85 -5.73 -21.03 2.21
N ALA A 86 -6.10 -19.95 1.51
CA ALA A 86 -7.48 -19.49 1.29
C ALA A 86 -8.28 -19.23 2.58
N LYS A 87 -7.61 -19.19 3.74
CA LYS A 87 -8.17 -18.94 5.07
C LYS A 87 -7.53 -17.73 5.74
N GLU A 88 -6.93 -16.85 4.95
CA GLU A 88 -6.26 -15.65 5.45
C GLU A 88 -7.27 -14.75 6.17
N PRO A 89 -6.96 -14.28 7.39
CA PRO A 89 -7.90 -13.51 8.18
C PRO A 89 -8.15 -12.15 7.51
N LYS A 90 -9.43 -11.79 7.39
CA LYS A 90 -9.86 -10.45 6.96
C LYS A 90 -10.36 -9.66 8.16
N CYS A 91 -10.12 -8.36 8.17
CA CYS A 91 -10.73 -7.48 9.16
C CYS A 91 -12.25 -7.44 8.90
N PRO A 92 -13.11 -7.82 9.87
CA PRO A 92 -14.56 -7.88 9.66
C PRO A 92 -15.21 -6.49 9.59
N GLY A 93 -14.48 -5.42 9.96
CA GLY A 93 -15.00 -4.05 10.00
C GLY A 93 -14.10 -3.08 9.25
N VAL A 94 -14.69 -1.97 8.84
CA VAL A 94 -13.96 -0.83 8.28
C VAL A 94 -13.21 -0.14 9.41
N LEU A 95 -11.90 0.07 9.22
CA LEU A 95 -11.10 0.85 10.16
C LEU A 95 -11.44 2.33 9.97
N THR A 96 -11.96 2.96 11.03
CA THR A 96 -12.23 4.39 11.05
C THR A 96 -11.10 5.10 11.77
N VAL A 97 -10.43 6.03 11.09
CA VAL A 97 -9.47 6.93 11.73
C VAL A 97 -10.28 8.01 12.48
N PRO A 98 -10.16 8.10 13.81
CA PRO A 98 -11.03 8.96 14.62
C PRO A 98 -10.64 10.44 14.60
N ILE A 99 -9.40 10.72 14.24
CA ILE A 99 -8.87 12.06 14.10
C ILE A 99 -8.40 12.17 12.66
N ASP A 100 -8.94 13.14 11.94
CA ASP A 100 -8.60 13.38 10.55
C ASP A 100 -7.16 13.89 10.43
N ASP A 101 -6.33 13.18 9.66
CA ASP A 101 -4.92 13.52 9.45
C ASP A 101 -4.75 14.68 8.44
N ASP A 102 -5.73 14.92 7.57
CA ASP A 102 -5.70 16.01 6.59
C ASP A 102 -5.97 17.38 7.25
N HIS A 103 -6.45 17.38 8.50
CA HIS A 103 -6.72 18.59 9.25
C HIS A 103 -5.76 18.76 10.44
N LYS A 104 -5.01 19.86 10.41
CA LYS A 104 -4.10 20.22 11.52
C LYS A 104 -4.89 20.87 12.66
N PHE A 105 -5.18 20.09 13.70
CA PHE A 105 -5.83 20.60 14.91
C PHE A 105 -4.83 21.25 15.88
N THR A 106 -5.32 21.93 16.92
CA THR A 106 -4.46 22.40 18.01
C THR A 106 -4.07 21.26 18.95
N VAL A 107 -2.98 21.44 19.71
CA VAL A 107 -2.55 20.45 20.72
C VAL A 107 -3.65 20.15 21.73
N THR A 108 -4.45 21.15 22.09
CA THR A 108 -5.58 21.00 23.02
C THR A 108 -6.67 20.13 22.42
N ASP A 109 -7.04 20.35 21.16
CA ASP A 109 -8.06 19.56 20.47
C ASP A 109 -7.65 18.09 20.34
N TYR A 110 -6.39 17.82 19.95
CA TYR A 110 -5.87 16.45 19.89
C TYR A 110 -5.95 15.78 21.26
N ARG A 111 -5.55 16.50 22.33
CA ARG A 111 -5.58 16.00 23.71
C ARG A 111 -7.00 15.65 24.14
N GLU A 112 -7.96 16.54 23.90
CA GLU A 112 -9.36 16.33 24.29
C GLU A 112 -10.02 15.18 23.52
N ARG A 113 -9.78 15.09 22.21
CA ARG A 113 -10.28 14.00 21.36
C ARG A 113 -9.71 12.64 21.81
N LEU A 114 -8.40 12.58 22.05
CA LEU A 114 -7.74 11.37 22.56
C LEU A 114 -8.28 10.96 23.93
N TYR A 115 -8.43 11.91 24.88
CA TYR A 115 -8.98 11.59 26.19
C TYR A 115 -10.43 11.11 26.12
N THR A 116 -11.26 11.75 25.30
CA THR A 116 -12.65 11.33 25.05
C THR A 116 -12.69 9.89 24.54
N GLN A 117 -11.81 9.53 23.60
CA GLN A 117 -11.70 8.16 23.11
C GLN A 117 -11.23 7.17 24.17
N VAL A 118 -10.22 7.51 24.97
CA VAL A 118 -9.73 6.63 26.04
C VAL A 118 -10.84 6.35 27.06
N VAL A 119 -11.63 7.37 27.42
CA VAL A 119 -12.77 7.22 28.34
C VAL A 119 -13.87 6.36 27.72
N ALA A 120 -14.23 6.58 26.46
CA ALA A 120 -15.22 5.77 25.74
C ALA A 120 -14.77 4.29 25.67
N ASN A 121 -13.51 4.04 25.31
CA ASN A 121 -12.94 2.70 25.20
C ASN A 121 -12.87 1.97 26.56
N LYS A 122 -12.68 2.69 27.68
CA LYS A 122 -12.75 2.09 29.03
C LYS A 122 -14.16 1.60 29.37
N LYS A 123 -15.20 2.36 28.99
CA LYS A 123 -16.60 1.96 29.20
C LYS A 123 -16.99 0.75 28.36
N ASP A 124 -16.44 0.66 27.14
CA ASP A 124 -16.73 -0.40 26.17
C ASP A 124 -15.80 -1.62 26.28
N ARG A 125 -14.86 -1.64 27.24
CA ARG A 125 -13.83 -2.68 27.38
C ARG A 125 -14.43 -4.08 27.50
N GLY A 126 -15.51 -4.24 28.27
CA GLY A 126 -16.17 -5.54 28.46
C GLY A 126 -16.78 -6.09 27.18
N ALA A 127 -17.49 -5.26 26.42
CA ALA A 127 -18.11 -5.66 25.15
C ALA A 127 -17.06 -5.91 24.06
N ARG A 128 -15.97 -5.12 24.00
CA ARG A 128 -14.85 -5.35 23.07
C ARG A 128 -14.09 -6.64 23.36
N MET A 129 -13.84 -6.97 24.62
CA MET A 129 -13.22 -8.26 24.99
C MET A 129 -14.15 -9.43 24.67
N ALA A 130 -15.45 -9.30 24.95
CA ALA A 130 -16.42 -10.33 24.57
C ALA A 130 -16.46 -10.54 23.05
N ALA A 131 -16.47 -9.47 22.23
CA ALA A 131 -16.46 -9.56 20.77
C ALA A 131 -15.16 -10.18 20.21
N TYR A 132 -14.00 -9.87 20.80
CA TYR A 132 -12.71 -10.42 20.36
C TYR A 132 -12.58 -11.92 20.65
N PHE A 133 -13.10 -12.40 21.79
CA PHE A 133 -13.04 -13.81 22.17
C PHE A 133 -14.25 -14.65 21.72
N ALA A 134 -15.31 -14.02 21.19
CA ALA A 134 -16.52 -14.73 20.74
C ALA A 134 -16.29 -15.66 19.54
N GLY A 135 -15.21 -15.46 18.76
CA GLY A 135 -14.85 -16.33 17.62
C GLY A 135 -13.85 -17.45 17.94
N ALA A 136 -13.42 -17.59 19.20
CA ALA A 136 -12.48 -18.62 19.64
C ALA A 136 -13.23 -19.84 20.20
N LYS A 137 -13.88 -20.62 19.34
CA LYS A 137 -14.40 -21.95 19.70
C LYS A 137 -14.38 -22.89 18.50
#